data_AF-Q7Q471-F1
#
_entry.id   AF-Q7Q471-F1
#
_cell.length_a   1.000
_cell.length_b   1.000
_cell.length_c   1.000
_cell.angle_alpha   90.00
_cell.angle_beta   90.00
_cell.angle_gamma   90.00
#
_symmetry.space_group_name_H-M   'P 1'
#
loop_
_entity.id
_entity.type
_entity.pdbx_description
1 polymer ?
#
loop_
_entity_poly.entity_id
_entity_poly.type
_entity_poly.pdbx_seq_one_letter_code
_entity_poly.pdbx_strand_id
1 'polypeptide(L)'
;MLLTFQDRLRIPWRGGAKQITLDNVVTLAILIGTLLLTAVHFYLCLVIMLLLPLVLLYLKRLFGTIHPKTKFFTIWFFGSCVYLVALFELAVPLLEILPQENVGFVVLMTLAFLCLLKAKQRAVLNHLSALPADMNGVDSGKGSKEQIVLFSDRDDSDDGATDSDSGRLACQLCRKYVPPRTYHCKVCSSCVLRQDHHNVWLNCCIGKSNHRLYLAGCLFTLLALLVFANLALTAVCHPTPIFTLYGIIVMMPDDCTDIFFQYDIALCFTGSVYALIMATFIAIAIVKQICFISFGLSFSEWRRREHVKRRNCLWNWKAFCFGQ
;
A
#
# COMPACT_ATOMS: atom_id res chain seq x y z
N MET A 1 9.39 -9.57 -32.77
CA MET A 1 8.39 -8.53 -33.10
C MET A 1 7.85 -7.80 -31.86
N LEU A 2 7.59 -8.49 -30.72
CA LEU A 2 7.17 -7.85 -29.46
C LEU A 2 8.25 -6.97 -28.79
N LEU A 3 9.52 -7.41 -28.79
CA LEU A 3 10.65 -6.63 -28.26
C LEU A 3 10.87 -5.30 -29.01
N THR A 4 10.75 -5.32 -30.34
CA THR A 4 10.89 -4.13 -31.20
C THR A 4 9.76 -3.11 -31.03
N PHE A 5 8.57 -3.54 -30.57
CA PHE A 5 7.45 -2.63 -30.27
C PHE A 5 7.60 -2.00 -28.88
N GLN A 6 8.07 -2.77 -27.89
CA GLN A 6 8.39 -2.30 -26.54
C GLN A 6 9.45 -1.19 -26.51
N ASP A 7 10.41 -1.19 -27.45
CA ASP A 7 11.43 -0.15 -27.56
C ASP A 7 10.92 1.18 -28.15
N ARG A 8 9.79 1.14 -28.87
CA ARG A 8 9.23 2.30 -29.59
C ARG A 8 8.14 3.04 -28.82
N LEU A 9 7.54 2.42 -27.80
CA LEU A 9 6.49 3.06 -27.00
C LEU A 9 7.12 3.97 -25.93
N ARG A 10 7.38 5.22 -26.29
CA ARG A 10 7.92 6.26 -25.40
C ARG A 10 6.94 7.42 -25.31
N ILE A 11 6.55 7.82 -24.10
CA ILE A 11 5.76 9.04 -23.90
C ILE A 11 6.71 10.22 -23.75
N PRO A 12 6.51 11.32 -24.49
CA PRO A 12 7.25 12.55 -24.28
C PRO A 12 6.93 13.09 -22.87
N TRP A 13 7.97 13.22 -22.03
CA TRP A 13 7.85 13.78 -20.69
C TRP A 13 8.88 14.90 -20.51
N ARG A 14 8.64 15.80 -19.55
CA ARG A 14 9.62 16.83 -19.20
C ARG A 14 10.93 16.17 -18.75
N GLY A 15 11.99 16.35 -19.54
CA GLY A 15 13.31 15.73 -19.33
C GLY A 15 13.61 14.47 -20.16
N GLY A 16 12.76 14.13 -21.15
CA GLY A 16 13.03 13.05 -22.12
C GLY A 16 11.90 12.03 -22.23
N ALA A 17 11.90 11.27 -23.33
CA ALA A 17 10.87 10.27 -23.59
C ALA A 17 11.04 9.06 -22.65
N LYS A 18 10.06 8.82 -21.79
CA LYS A 18 10.08 7.66 -20.87
C LYS A 18 9.50 6.44 -21.57
N GLN A 19 10.23 5.34 -21.55
CA GLN A 19 9.77 4.06 -22.08
C GLN A 19 8.61 3.53 -21.23
N ILE A 20 7.48 3.23 -21.87
CA ILE A 20 6.41 2.48 -21.21
C ILE A 20 6.65 1.01 -21.49
N THR A 21 6.83 0.23 -20.43
CA THR A 21 6.85 -1.22 -20.54
C THR A 21 5.44 -1.72 -20.86
N LEU A 22 5.32 -2.59 -21.88
CA LEU A 22 4.03 -3.16 -22.33
C LEU A 22 3.22 -3.77 -21.18
N ASP A 23 3.90 -4.40 -20.21
CA ASP A 23 3.29 -4.96 -18.99
C ASP A 23 2.45 -3.94 -18.21
N ASN A 24 2.87 -2.67 -18.20
CA ASN A 24 2.14 -1.60 -17.52
C ASN A 24 0.83 -1.28 -18.24
N VAL A 25 0.88 -1.22 -19.57
CA VAL A 25 -0.29 -0.96 -20.42
C VAL A 25 -1.27 -2.11 -20.31
N VAL A 26 -0.77 -3.35 -20.38
CA VAL A 26 -1.59 -4.56 -20.23
C VAL A 26 -2.27 -4.59 -18.85
N THR A 27 -1.56 -4.26 -17.77
CA THR A 27 -2.16 -4.19 -16.42
C THR A 27 -3.30 -3.19 -16.35
N LEU A 28 -3.12 -1.99 -16.93
CA LEU A 28 -4.14 -0.94 -16.93
C LEU A 28 -5.33 -1.32 -17.82
N ALA A 29 -5.08 -1.93 -18.98
CA ALA A 29 -6.12 -2.42 -19.88
C ALA A 29 -6.97 -3.53 -19.23
N ILE A 30 -6.33 -4.47 -18.51
CA ILE A 30 -7.05 -5.50 -17.74
C ILE A 30 -7.90 -4.83 -16.64
N LEU A 31 -7.33 -3.90 -15.87
CA LEU A 31 -8.07 -3.19 -14.82
C LEU A 31 -9.31 -2.50 -15.40
N ILE A 32 -9.14 -1.61 -16.38
CA ILE A 32 -10.24 -0.85 -16.97
C ILE A 32 -11.26 -1.79 -17.62
N GLY A 33 -10.79 -2.76 -18.42
CA GLY A 33 -11.65 -3.73 -19.08
C GLY A 33 -12.49 -4.55 -18.09
N THR A 34 -11.90 -5.01 -16.98
CA THR A 34 -12.65 -5.75 -15.95
C THR A 34 -13.70 -4.90 -15.26
N LEU A 35 -13.43 -3.62 -14.99
CA LEU A 35 -14.40 -2.71 -14.37
C LEU A 35 -15.52 -2.33 -15.35
N LEU A 36 -15.21 -2.04 -16.60
CA LEU A 36 -16.22 -1.79 -17.65
C LEU A 36 -17.12 -3.02 -17.88
N LEU A 37 -16.55 -4.22 -17.82
CA LEU A 37 -17.29 -5.47 -17.98
C LEU A 37 -18.28 -5.69 -16.82
N THR A 38 -17.95 -5.26 -15.61
CA THR A 38 -18.87 -5.39 -14.47
C THR A 38 -20.17 -4.60 -14.66
N ALA A 39 -20.15 -3.51 -15.42
CA ALA A 39 -21.33 -2.69 -15.68
C ALA A 39 -22.29 -3.27 -16.73
N VAL A 40 -21.92 -4.36 -17.42
CA VAL A 40 -22.75 -4.95 -18.49
C VAL A 40 -23.97 -5.68 -17.92
N HIS A 41 -23.83 -6.37 -16.78
CA HIS A 41 -24.91 -7.18 -16.22
C HIS A 41 -24.72 -7.44 -14.72
N PHE A 42 -25.82 -7.52 -13.95
CA PHE A 42 -25.82 -7.78 -12.51
C PHE A 42 -25.03 -9.03 -12.10
N TYR A 43 -25.38 -10.21 -12.64
CA TYR A 43 -24.66 -11.45 -12.32
C TYR A 43 -23.16 -11.39 -12.64
N LEU A 44 -22.80 -10.70 -13.72
CA LEU A 44 -21.40 -10.54 -14.12
C LEU A 44 -20.65 -9.64 -13.15
N CYS A 45 -21.27 -8.54 -12.69
CA CYS A 45 -20.78 -7.72 -11.59
C CYS A 45 -20.51 -8.58 -10.35
N LEU A 46 -21.50 -9.34 -9.89
CA LEU A 46 -21.38 -10.15 -8.68
C LEU A 46 -20.21 -11.15 -8.77
N VAL A 47 -20.12 -11.88 -9.87
CA VAL A 47 -19.05 -12.87 -10.10
C VAL A 47 -17.68 -12.19 -10.14
N ILE A 48 -17.53 -11.12 -10.92
CA ILE A 48 -16.24 -10.43 -11.05
C ILE A 48 -15.83 -9.79 -9.73
N MET A 49 -16.72 -9.08 -9.03
CA MET A 49 -16.41 -8.40 -7.78
C MET A 49 -16.03 -9.38 -6.66
N LEU A 50 -16.66 -10.58 -6.63
CA LEU A 50 -16.31 -11.63 -5.68
C LEU A 50 -14.97 -12.30 -6.00
N LEU A 51 -14.71 -12.59 -7.28
CA LEU A 51 -13.49 -13.30 -7.70
C LEU A 51 -12.26 -12.39 -7.72
N LEU A 52 -12.42 -11.10 -8.01
CA LEU A 52 -11.32 -10.15 -8.14
C LEU A 52 -10.36 -10.13 -6.94
N PRO A 53 -10.81 -10.01 -5.67
CA PRO A 53 -9.91 -10.06 -4.53
C PRO A 53 -9.18 -11.40 -4.41
N LEU A 54 -9.85 -12.52 -4.73
CA LEU A 54 -9.24 -13.86 -4.70
C LEU A 54 -8.15 -14.02 -5.76
N VAL A 55 -8.42 -13.53 -6.98
CA VAL A 55 -7.45 -13.53 -8.08
C VAL A 55 -6.24 -12.67 -7.74
N LEU A 56 -6.44 -11.46 -7.21
CA LEU A 56 -5.32 -10.59 -6.81
C LEU A 56 -4.47 -11.21 -5.69
N LEU A 57 -5.09 -11.91 -4.74
CA LEU A 57 -4.37 -12.65 -3.70
C LEU A 57 -3.58 -13.84 -4.27
N TYR A 58 -4.17 -14.58 -5.21
CA TYR A 58 -3.49 -15.66 -5.92
C TYR A 58 -2.29 -15.13 -6.72
N LEU A 59 -2.48 -14.09 -7.53
CA LEU A 59 -1.42 -13.46 -8.30
C LEU A 59 -0.31 -12.91 -7.40
N LYS A 60 -0.65 -12.37 -6.23
CA LYS A 60 0.35 -11.89 -5.26
C LYS A 60 1.25 -13.02 -4.77
N ARG A 61 0.68 -14.21 -4.53
CA ARG A 61 1.46 -15.39 -4.16
C ARG A 61 2.31 -15.87 -5.33
N LEU A 62 1.72 -16.00 -6.52
CA LEU A 62 2.40 -16.45 -7.73
C LEU A 62 3.57 -15.55 -8.12
N PHE A 63 3.33 -14.25 -8.28
CA PHE A 63 4.38 -13.28 -8.62
C PHE A 63 5.38 -13.08 -7.48
N GLY A 64 4.99 -13.29 -6.23
CA GLY A 64 5.93 -13.32 -5.10
C GLY A 64 7.02 -14.39 -5.26
N THR A 65 6.69 -15.51 -5.91
CA THR A 65 7.63 -16.61 -6.18
C THR A 65 8.38 -16.41 -7.49
N ILE A 66 7.69 -16.03 -8.58
CA ILE A 66 8.27 -15.99 -9.93
C ILE A 66 8.96 -14.64 -10.23
N HIS A 67 8.28 -13.53 -9.93
CA HIS A 67 8.70 -12.17 -10.29
C HIS A 67 8.55 -11.21 -9.10
N PRO A 68 9.41 -11.33 -8.07
CA PRO A 68 9.23 -10.61 -6.81
C PRO A 68 9.27 -9.09 -6.95
N LYS A 69 9.88 -8.55 -8.01
CA LYS A 69 10.01 -7.10 -8.29
C LYS A 69 8.93 -6.56 -9.27
N THR A 70 7.82 -7.26 -9.45
CA THR A 70 6.75 -6.85 -10.37
C THR A 70 6.15 -5.48 -10.02
N LYS A 71 5.81 -4.69 -11.05
CA LYS A 71 5.08 -3.40 -10.91
C LYS A 71 3.56 -3.56 -10.98
N PHE A 72 3.08 -4.77 -11.29
CA PHE A 72 1.66 -5.07 -11.51
C PHE A 72 0.76 -4.50 -10.40
N PHE A 73 1.02 -4.84 -9.14
CA PHE A 73 0.18 -4.41 -8.01
C PHE A 73 0.20 -2.89 -7.77
N THR A 74 1.34 -2.24 -8.03
CA THR A 74 1.43 -0.78 -7.91
C THR A 74 0.63 -0.08 -9.00
N ILE A 75 0.74 -0.56 -10.23
CA ILE A 75 0.01 0.00 -11.37
C ILE A 75 -1.48 -0.26 -11.21
N TRP A 76 -1.85 -1.46 -10.75
CA TRP A 76 -3.23 -1.78 -10.39
C TRP A 76 -3.76 -0.79 -9.35
N PHE A 77 -3.10 -0.65 -8.19
CA PHE A 77 -3.58 0.21 -7.10
C PHE A 77 -3.72 1.68 -7.50
N PHE A 78 -2.68 2.29 -8.11
CA PHE A 78 -2.75 3.69 -8.53
C PHE A 78 -3.66 3.89 -9.74
N GLY A 79 -3.71 2.91 -10.66
CA GLY A 79 -4.65 2.89 -11.77
C GLY A 79 -6.10 2.89 -11.29
N SER A 80 -6.42 2.11 -10.26
CA SER A 80 -7.74 2.07 -9.64
C SER A 80 -8.13 3.43 -9.05
N CYS A 81 -7.20 4.08 -8.35
CA CYS A 81 -7.42 5.42 -7.81
C CYS A 81 -7.72 6.44 -8.91
N VAL A 82 -6.93 6.42 -10.01
CA VAL A 82 -7.14 7.32 -11.15
C VAL A 82 -8.44 7.01 -11.88
N TYR A 83 -8.77 5.73 -12.07
CA TYR A 83 -10.03 5.29 -12.67
C TYR A 83 -11.23 5.81 -11.87
N LEU A 84 -11.21 5.66 -10.54
CA LEU A 84 -12.33 6.10 -9.70
C LEU A 84 -12.49 7.62 -9.71
N VAL A 85 -11.39 8.38 -9.75
CA VAL A 85 -11.47 9.84 -9.93
C VAL A 85 -12.04 10.19 -11.30
N ALA A 86 -11.57 9.55 -12.37
CA ALA A 86 -12.08 9.80 -13.71
C ALA A 86 -13.57 9.44 -13.84
N LEU A 87 -13.97 8.30 -13.28
CA LEU A 87 -15.36 7.88 -13.22
C LEU A 87 -16.21 8.91 -12.45
N PHE A 88 -15.74 9.39 -11.30
CA PHE A 88 -16.44 10.39 -10.51
C PHE A 88 -16.64 11.69 -11.30
N GLU A 89 -15.57 12.25 -11.85
CA GLU A 89 -15.62 13.53 -12.60
C GLU A 89 -16.51 13.44 -13.84
N LEU A 90 -16.53 12.28 -14.53
CA LEU A 90 -17.44 12.04 -15.65
C LEU A 90 -18.89 11.90 -15.19
N ALA A 91 -19.11 11.40 -13.97
CA ALA A 91 -20.44 11.21 -13.39
C ALA A 91 -21.00 12.46 -12.70
N VAL A 92 -20.18 13.45 -12.34
CA VAL A 92 -20.64 14.70 -11.67
C VAL A 92 -21.79 15.40 -12.41
N PRO A 93 -21.73 15.61 -13.74
CA PRO A 93 -22.84 16.22 -14.47
C PRO A 93 -24.09 15.34 -14.51
N LEU A 94 -23.93 14.02 -14.41
CA LEU A 94 -25.01 13.03 -14.47
C LEU A 94 -25.73 12.88 -13.13
N LEU A 95 -24.99 12.98 -12.02
CA LEU A 95 -25.45 12.66 -10.66
C LEU A 95 -25.84 13.89 -9.84
N GLU A 96 -25.86 15.08 -10.43
CA GLU A 96 -26.17 16.37 -9.77
C GLU A 96 -25.39 16.59 -8.45
N ILE A 97 -24.16 16.08 -8.37
CA ILE A 97 -23.33 16.13 -7.16
C ILE A 97 -22.95 17.58 -6.86
N LEU A 98 -23.05 17.95 -5.58
CA LEU A 98 -22.76 19.30 -5.15
C LEU A 98 -21.26 19.64 -5.35
N PRO A 99 -20.89 20.82 -5.89
CA PRO A 99 -19.49 21.15 -6.18
C PRO A 99 -18.56 21.03 -4.97
N GLN A 100 -19.06 21.35 -3.76
CA GLN A 100 -18.33 21.24 -2.50
C GLN A 100 -17.96 19.78 -2.18
N GLU A 101 -18.85 18.84 -2.47
CA GLU A 101 -18.63 17.40 -2.26
C GLU A 101 -17.58 16.86 -3.24
N ASN A 102 -17.66 17.28 -4.51
CA ASN A 102 -16.66 16.93 -5.51
C ASN A 102 -15.27 17.46 -5.12
N VAL A 103 -15.16 18.74 -4.75
CA VAL A 103 -13.91 19.34 -4.29
C VAL A 103 -13.36 18.57 -3.07
N GLY A 104 -14.22 18.21 -2.11
CA GLY A 104 -13.84 17.41 -0.95
C GLY A 104 -13.21 16.07 -1.34
N PHE A 105 -13.85 15.32 -2.24
CA PHE A 105 -13.35 14.05 -2.75
C PHE A 105 -11.99 14.20 -3.47
N VAL A 106 -11.88 15.16 -4.40
CA VAL A 106 -10.64 15.40 -5.16
C VAL A 106 -9.49 15.80 -4.25
N VAL A 107 -9.74 16.63 -3.24
CA VAL A 107 -8.73 17.01 -2.23
C VAL A 107 -8.25 15.79 -1.46
N LEU A 108 -9.16 14.94 -0.98
CA LEU A 108 -8.80 13.71 -0.26
C LEU A 108 -7.96 12.76 -1.12
N MET A 109 -8.36 12.52 -2.37
CA MET A 109 -7.60 11.69 -3.31
C MET A 109 -6.22 12.27 -3.63
N THR A 110 -6.12 13.59 -3.77
CA THR A 110 -4.86 14.28 -4.02
C THR A 110 -3.93 14.17 -2.81
N LEU A 111 -4.43 14.40 -1.61
CA LEU A 111 -3.66 14.22 -0.36
C LEU A 111 -3.19 12.79 -0.19
N ALA A 112 -4.05 11.81 -0.47
CA ALA A 112 -3.69 10.40 -0.45
C ALA A 112 -2.53 10.09 -1.41
N PHE A 113 -2.65 10.53 -2.67
CA PHE A 113 -1.62 10.33 -3.69
C PHE A 113 -0.29 10.97 -3.28
N LEU A 114 -0.31 12.23 -2.82
CA LEU A 114 0.88 12.94 -2.36
C LEU A 114 1.55 12.24 -1.17
N CYS A 115 0.78 11.77 -0.19
CA CYS A 115 1.30 11.06 0.96
C CYS A 115 1.96 9.73 0.56
N LEU A 116 1.30 8.94 -0.29
CA LEU A 116 1.82 7.64 -0.75
C LEU A 116 3.04 7.80 -1.66
N LEU A 117 3.07 8.82 -2.53
CA LEU A 117 4.24 9.14 -3.35
C LEU A 117 5.43 9.57 -2.48
N LYS A 118 5.21 10.47 -1.51
CA LYS A 118 6.27 10.87 -0.58
C LYS A 118 6.73 9.69 0.28
N ALA A 119 5.83 8.80 0.69
CA ALA A 119 6.19 7.58 1.41
C ALA A 119 7.09 6.67 0.55
N LYS A 120 6.79 6.52 -0.73
CA LYS A 120 7.62 5.77 -1.68
C LYS A 120 8.99 6.42 -1.91
N GLN A 121 9.03 7.73 -2.10
CA GLN A 121 10.29 8.47 -2.26
C GLN A 121 11.19 8.35 -1.02
N ARG A 122 10.61 8.51 0.18
CA ARG A 122 11.35 8.38 1.44
C ARG A 122 11.74 6.94 1.79
N ALA A 123 11.21 5.93 1.08
CA ALA A 123 11.59 4.54 1.32
C ALA A 123 13.10 4.32 1.12
N VAL A 124 13.73 5.07 0.21
CA VAL A 124 15.16 4.96 -0.10
C VAL A 124 16.03 5.29 1.12
N LEU A 125 15.61 6.25 1.95
CA LEU A 125 16.32 6.65 3.17
C LEU A 125 16.39 5.54 4.22
N ASN A 126 15.56 4.50 4.10
CA ASN A 126 15.62 3.34 4.99
C ASN A 126 16.68 2.32 4.58
N HIS A 127 17.24 2.41 3.36
CA HIS A 127 18.24 1.45 2.88
C HIS A 127 19.63 1.78 3.43
N LEU A 128 20.26 0.82 4.09
CA LEU A 128 21.61 0.96 4.66
C LEU A 128 22.75 1.01 3.63
N SER A 129 22.46 0.96 2.33
CA SER A 129 23.43 1.30 1.27
C SER A 129 23.56 2.82 1.09
N ALA A 130 22.63 3.61 1.61
CA ALA A 130 22.60 5.07 1.50
C ALA A 130 23.17 5.80 2.73
N LEU A 131 23.59 5.06 3.76
CA LEU A 131 24.29 5.64 4.91
C LEU A 131 25.80 5.67 4.60
N PRO A 132 26.52 6.77 4.92
CA PRO A 132 27.95 6.86 4.69
C PRO A 132 28.68 5.69 5.35
N ALA A 133 29.74 5.22 4.71
CA ALA A 133 30.61 4.14 5.18
C ALA A 133 31.33 4.43 6.52
N ASP A 134 31.03 5.55 7.18
CA ASP A 134 31.73 6.04 8.36
C ASP A 134 31.33 5.33 9.67
N MET A 135 30.41 4.36 9.59
CA MET A 135 30.19 3.36 10.65
C MET A 135 30.93 2.04 10.38
N ASN A 136 31.81 1.98 9.36
CA ASN A 136 32.77 0.90 9.16
C ASN A 136 34.15 1.21 9.80
N GLY A 137 34.26 2.31 10.55
CA GLY A 137 35.48 2.68 11.26
C GLY A 137 35.70 1.84 12.52
N VAL A 138 36.21 0.62 12.37
CA VAL A 138 37.21 0.04 13.30
C VAL A 138 38.21 -0.78 12.48
N ASP A 139 39.31 -0.11 12.18
CA ASP A 139 40.69 -0.58 12.10
C ASP A 139 40.99 -1.95 11.47
N SER A 140 41.55 -1.93 10.25
CA SER A 140 42.41 -3.01 9.75
C SER A 140 43.78 -2.92 10.42
N GLY A 141 43.80 -3.16 11.73
CA GLY A 141 45.01 -3.24 12.54
C GLY A 141 45.42 -4.70 12.74
N LYS A 142 46.62 -5.06 12.28
CA LYS A 142 47.31 -6.33 12.55
C LYS A 142 47.16 -6.75 14.01
N GLY A 143 46.67 -7.97 14.26
CA GLY A 143 46.74 -8.57 15.59
C GLY A 143 45.80 -9.75 15.75
N SER A 144 46.36 -10.95 15.82
CA SER A 144 45.71 -12.20 16.19
C SER A 144 44.82 -12.04 17.44
N LYS A 145 43.51 -12.23 17.27
CA LYS A 145 42.59 -12.79 18.26
C LYS A 145 41.32 -13.17 17.52
N GLU A 146 41.00 -14.47 17.48
CA GLU A 146 39.71 -14.99 17.04
C GLU A 146 38.60 -14.34 17.87
N GLN A 147 38.02 -13.26 17.35
CA GLN A 147 36.81 -12.68 17.90
C GLN A 147 35.68 -13.57 17.38
N ILE A 148 35.10 -14.37 18.26
CA ILE A 148 33.95 -15.24 17.97
C ILE A 148 32.86 -14.37 17.36
N VAL A 149 32.74 -14.44 16.04
CA VAL A 149 31.66 -13.79 15.32
C VAL A 149 30.41 -14.57 15.68
N LEU A 150 29.54 -13.96 16.48
CA LEU A 150 28.19 -14.50 16.67
C LEU A 150 27.43 -14.30 15.35
N PHE A 151 27.71 -15.17 14.39
CA PHE A 151 26.86 -15.37 13.23
C PHE A 151 25.54 -15.90 13.77
N SER A 152 24.58 -15.02 13.96
CA SER A 152 23.21 -15.46 14.22
C SER A 152 22.69 -16.06 12.92
N ASP A 153 22.92 -17.35 12.74
CA ASP A 153 22.08 -18.20 11.93
C ASP A 153 20.70 -18.16 12.59
N ARG A 154 19.87 -17.17 12.22
CA ARG A 154 18.46 -17.17 12.62
C ARG A 154 17.68 -18.06 11.67
N ASP A 155 18.06 -19.33 11.65
CA ASP A 155 17.16 -20.44 11.37
C ASP A 155 16.54 -20.88 12.71
N ASP A 156 15.28 -21.32 12.64
CA ASP A 156 14.37 -21.59 13.75
C ASP A 156 14.97 -22.47 14.87
N SER A 157 15.21 -21.94 16.07
CA SER A 157 15.07 -22.63 17.37
C SER A 157 15.49 -21.75 18.56
N ASP A 158 15.11 -22.23 19.74
CA ASP A 158 14.84 -21.60 21.04
C ASP A 158 16.08 -21.12 21.84
N ASP A 159 15.75 -20.53 22.99
CA ASP A 159 16.47 -20.39 24.25
C ASP A 159 17.08 -19.02 24.58
N GLY A 160 16.50 -18.44 25.64
CA GLY A 160 16.91 -17.16 26.19
C GLY A 160 18.17 -17.23 27.03
N ALA A 161 18.93 -16.14 27.01
CA ALA A 161 19.86 -15.76 28.06
C ALA A 161 20.17 -14.27 27.98
N THR A 162 20.61 -13.77 29.12
CA THR A 162 20.59 -12.41 29.66
C THR A 162 21.63 -11.43 29.11
N ASP A 163 21.30 -10.16 29.30
CA ASP A 163 22.06 -8.90 29.25
C ASP A 163 23.59 -8.89 29.07
N SER A 164 24.03 -7.83 28.38
CA SER A 164 25.36 -7.17 28.43
C SER A 164 26.45 -7.52 27.40
N ASP A 165 26.10 -7.73 26.14
CA ASP A 165 27.00 -7.35 25.04
C ASP A 165 26.21 -6.59 23.97
N SER A 166 26.71 -5.44 23.55
CA SER A 166 26.15 -4.72 22.40
C SER A 166 26.59 -5.45 21.13
N GLY A 167 26.15 -6.70 21.00
CA GLY A 167 26.46 -7.60 19.91
C GLY A 167 26.03 -6.94 18.61
N ARG A 168 27.02 -6.55 17.80
CA ARG A 168 26.78 -5.96 16.49
C ARG A 168 26.09 -7.01 15.62
N LEU A 169 24.79 -6.84 15.40
CA LEU A 169 24.02 -7.72 14.50
C LEU A 169 24.59 -7.61 13.09
N ALA A 170 24.70 -8.74 12.38
CA ALA A 170 25.23 -8.77 11.01
C ALA A 170 24.20 -9.35 10.04
N CYS A 171 24.16 -8.83 8.80
CA CYS A 171 23.39 -9.41 7.72
C CYS A 171 24.28 -10.32 6.88
N GLN A 172 23.99 -11.62 6.85
CA GLN A 172 24.76 -12.61 6.08
C GLN A 172 24.71 -12.34 4.56
N LEU A 173 23.54 -11.95 4.03
CA LEU A 173 23.36 -11.67 2.60
C LEU A 173 24.12 -10.41 2.13
N CYS A 174 24.20 -9.38 2.98
CA CYS A 174 24.91 -8.15 2.66
C CYS A 174 26.35 -8.11 3.21
N ARG A 175 26.74 -9.12 4.01
CA ARG A 175 28.03 -9.22 4.71
C ARG A 175 28.45 -7.93 5.43
N LYS A 176 27.52 -7.33 6.17
CA LYS A 176 27.78 -6.09 6.93
C LYS A 176 27.06 -6.07 8.27
N TYR A 177 27.63 -5.32 9.21
CA TYR A 177 26.95 -5.00 10.46
C TYR A 177 25.72 -4.12 10.20
N VAL A 178 24.66 -4.36 10.96
CA VAL A 178 23.38 -3.69 10.85
C VAL A 178 22.92 -3.19 12.21
N PRO A 179 22.34 -1.98 12.29
CA PRO A 179 21.75 -1.51 13.53
C PRO A 179 20.60 -2.42 14.00
N PRO A 180 20.25 -2.39 15.30
CA PRO A 180 19.10 -3.10 15.83
C PRO A 180 17.80 -2.83 15.04
N ARG A 181 16.94 -3.84 14.96
CA ARG A 181 15.65 -3.81 14.23
C ARG A 181 15.80 -3.57 12.72
N THR A 182 16.96 -3.88 12.15
CA THR A 182 17.17 -3.86 10.70
C THR A 182 16.95 -5.26 10.12
N TYR A 183 16.23 -5.33 9.02
CA TYR A 183 15.96 -6.60 8.34
C TYR A 183 16.28 -6.52 6.85
N HIS A 184 16.79 -7.62 6.29
CA HIS A 184 17.07 -7.74 4.86
C HIS A 184 15.79 -8.03 4.08
N CYS A 185 15.43 -7.16 3.14
CA CYS A 185 14.34 -7.40 2.21
C CYS A 185 14.84 -8.15 0.98
N LYS A 186 14.42 -9.42 0.78
CA LYS A 186 14.77 -10.18 -0.44
C LYS A 186 14.31 -9.47 -1.73
N VAL A 187 13.12 -8.83 -1.70
CA VAL A 187 12.56 -8.12 -2.84
C VAL A 187 13.35 -6.87 -3.19
N CYS A 188 13.69 -6.01 -2.20
CA CYS A 188 14.51 -4.83 -2.45
C CYS A 188 16.01 -5.13 -2.54
N SER A 189 16.43 -6.35 -2.19
CA SER A 189 17.84 -6.78 -2.15
C SER A 189 18.71 -5.86 -1.26
N SER A 190 18.15 -5.38 -0.14
CA SER A 190 18.84 -4.46 0.78
C SER A 190 18.35 -4.62 2.21
N CYS A 191 19.23 -4.34 3.17
CA CYS A 191 18.88 -4.10 4.57
C CYS A 191 18.06 -2.81 4.72
N VAL A 192 16.96 -2.88 5.45
CA VAL A 192 16.02 -1.79 5.70
C VAL A 192 15.92 -1.51 7.19
N LEU A 193 16.19 -0.27 7.60
CA LEU A 193 16.15 0.16 9.00
C LEU A 193 14.71 0.20 9.54
N ARG A 194 14.48 -0.45 10.71
CA ARG A 194 13.15 -0.63 11.32
C ARG A 194 12.12 -1.06 10.28
N GLN A 195 12.48 -2.07 9.49
CA GLN A 195 11.59 -2.58 8.44
C GLN A 195 10.29 -3.07 9.06
N ASP A 196 9.17 -2.53 8.61
CA ASP A 196 7.86 -3.07 8.93
C ASP A 196 7.52 -4.20 7.98
N HIS A 197 7.28 -3.88 6.72
CA HIS A 197 7.02 -4.85 5.66
C HIS A 197 7.48 -4.33 4.29
N HIS A 198 7.59 -5.22 3.33
CA HIS A 198 7.65 -4.84 1.91
C HIS A 198 6.22 -4.70 1.39
N ASN A 199 5.85 -3.49 0.96
CA ASN A 199 4.52 -3.21 0.43
C ASN A 199 4.54 -3.38 -1.10
N VAL A 200 3.87 -4.42 -1.59
CA VAL A 200 3.79 -4.74 -3.03
C VAL A 200 2.95 -3.70 -3.80
N TRP A 201 1.98 -3.06 -3.14
CA TRP A 201 1.10 -2.04 -3.73
C TRP A 201 1.80 -0.69 -3.93
N LEU A 202 2.82 -0.38 -3.13
CA LEU A 202 3.70 0.77 -3.39
C LEU A 202 5.00 0.39 -4.10
N ASN A 203 5.31 -0.91 -4.14
CA ASN A 203 6.57 -1.50 -4.58
C ASN A 203 7.77 -0.83 -3.88
N CYS A 204 7.70 -0.76 -2.55
CA CYS A 204 8.77 -0.26 -1.70
C CYS A 204 8.65 -0.83 -0.27
N CYS A 205 9.74 -0.77 0.51
CA CYS A 205 9.67 -1.10 1.93
C CYS A 205 9.11 0.05 2.76
N ILE A 206 8.25 -0.30 3.72
CA ILE A 206 7.81 0.58 4.79
C ILE A 206 8.76 0.38 5.97
N GLY A 207 9.30 1.47 6.49
CA GLY A 207 10.23 1.49 7.62
C GLY A 207 10.30 2.87 8.26
N LYS A 208 11.33 3.13 9.07
CA LYS A 208 11.41 4.32 9.95
C LYS A 208 11.02 5.64 9.27
N SER A 209 11.58 5.92 8.10
CA SER A 209 11.53 7.25 7.45
C SER A 209 10.25 7.53 6.66
N ASN A 210 9.42 6.51 6.40
CA ASN A 210 8.21 6.62 5.58
C ASN A 210 6.94 6.04 6.20
N HIS A 211 7.01 5.36 7.35
CA HIS A 211 5.87 4.70 7.98
C HIS A 211 4.69 5.65 8.25
N ARG A 212 4.95 6.86 8.75
CA ARG A 212 3.89 7.85 9.04
C ARG A 212 3.16 8.33 7.78
N LEU A 213 3.93 8.62 6.73
CA LEU A 213 3.36 9.05 5.43
C LEU A 213 2.56 7.93 4.77
N TYR A 214 3.02 6.68 4.92
CA TYR A 214 2.27 5.51 4.48
C TYR A 214 0.92 5.42 5.20
N LEU A 215 0.91 5.50 6.52
CA LEU A 215 -0.34 5.42 7.31
C LEU A 215 -1.29 6.58 6.99
N ALA A 216 -0.78 7.81 6.91
CA ALA A 216 -1.57 8.98 6.50
C ALA A 216 -2.15 8.82 5.10
N GLY A 217 -1.35 8.33 4.13
CA GLY A 217 -1.81 8.03 2.78
C GLY A 217 -2.93 7.00 2.76
N CYS A 218 -2.79 5.89 3.49
CA CYS A 218 -3.85 4.89 3.63
C CYS A 218 -5.14 5.48 4.23
N LEU A 219 -5.04 6.34 5.25
CA LEU A 219 -6.21 6.98 5.88
C LEU A 219 -6.93 7.90 4.91
N PHE A 220 -6.20 8.75 4.17
CA PHE A 220 -6.81 9.60 3.15
C PHE A 220 -7.43 8.78 2.01
N THR A 221 -6.77 7.70 1.56
CA THR A 221 -7.37 6.80 0.55
C THR A 221 -8.65 6.15 1.08
N LEU A 222 -8.66 5.65 2.33
CA LEU A 222 -9.85 5.05 2.92
C LEU A 222 -11.01 6.05 2.96
N LEU A 223 -10.76 7.26 3.45
CA LEU A 223 -11.80 8.29 3.53
C LEU A 223 -12.31 8.68 2.14
N ALA A 224 -11.43 8.86 1.17
CA ALA A 224 -11.83 9.17 -0.20
C ALA A 224 -12.68 8.09 -0.85
N LEU A 225 -12.33 6.80 -0.65
CA LEU A 225 -13.11 5.68 -1.17
C LEU A 225 -14.49 5.57 -0.54
N LEU A 226 -14.60 5.84 0.78
CA LEU A 226 -15.88 5.85 1.48
C LEU A 226 -16.77 7.02 1.03
N VAL A 227 -16.19 8.21 0.84
CA VAL A 227 -16.90 9.38 0.30
C VAL A 227 -17.39 9.10 -1.12
N PHE A 228 -16.52 8.58 -1.99
CA PHE A 228 -16.90 8.19 -3.36
C PHE A 228 -18.07 7.20 -3.35
N ALA A 229 -17.95 6.11 -2.58
CA ALA A 229 -18.98 5.08 -2.55
C ALA A 229 -20.31 5.60 -1.99
N ASN A 230 -20.27 6.44 -0.95
CA ASN A 230 -21.48 7.03 -0.39
C ASN A 230 -22.19 7.93 -1.41
N LEU A 231 -21.48 8.93 -1.96
CA LEU A 231 -22.05 9.89 -2.91
C LEU A 231 -22.60 9.21 -4.16
N ALA A 232 -21.84 8.27 -4.74
CA ALA A 232 -22.27 7.58 -5.95
C ALA A 232 -23.46 6.63 -5.69
N LEU A 233 -23.50 5.92 -4.55
CA LEU A 233 -24.64 5.05 -4.22
C LEU A 233 -25.91 5.83 -3.90
N THR A 234 -25.81 6.95 -3.17
CA THR A 234 -26.98 7.78 -2.85
C THR A 234 -27.53 8.54 -4.06
N ALA A 235 -26.72 8.73 -5.10
CA ALA A 235 -27.16 9.35 -6.34
C ALA A 235 -27.76 8.33 -7.34
N VAL A 236 -27.30 7.07 -7.32
CA VAL A 236 -27.72 6.03 -8.27
C VAL A 236 -28.86 5.16 -7.75
N CYS A 237 -28.92 4.89 -6.46
CA CYS A 237 -30.00 4.13 -5.83
C CYS A 237 -30.96 5.07 -5.10
N HIS A 238 -32.21 4.64 -4.87
CA HIS A 238 -33.17 5.45 -4.12
C HIS A 238 -32.63 5.75 -2.71
N PRO A 239 -32.39 7.04 -2.36
CA PRO A 239 -31.79 7.38 -1.08
C PRO A 239 -32.86 7.43 0.01
N THR A 240 -32.64 6.70 1.10
CA THR A 240 -33.46 6.78 2.31
C THR A 240 -32.70 7.49 3.43
N PRO A 241 -33.31 8.47 4.12
CA PRO A 241 -32.69 9.12 5.26
C PRO A 241 -32.70 8.17 6.47
N ILE A 242 -31.53 7.86 7.03
CA ILE A 242 -31.45 7.00 8.23
C ILE A 242 -31.42 7.83 9.51
N PHE A 243 -30.52 8.81 9.61
CA PHE A 243 -30.38 9.66 10.79
C PHE A 243 -29.80 11.03 10.45
N THR A 244 -30.01 12.01 11.33
CA THR A 244 -29.45 13.35 11.20
C THR A 244 -28.34 13.56 12.22
N LEU A 245 -27.13 13.89 11.78
CA LEU A 245 -25.99 14.17 12.64
C LEU A 245 -25.56 15.63 12.44
N TYR A 246 -25.66 16.45 13.49
CA TYR A 246 -25.32 17.89 13.46
C TYR A 246 -25.99 18.67 12.30
N GLY A 247 -27.25 18.35 11.98
CA GLY A 247 -27.99 18.98 10.89
C GLY A 247 -27.68 18.44 9.49
N ILE A 248 -26.79 17.45 9.37
CA ILE A 248 -26.51 16.73 8.12
C ILE A 248 -27.33 15.45 8.11
N ILE A 249 -28.18 15.28 7.09
CA ILE A 249 -28.97 14.06 6.90
C ILE A 249 -28.05 12.99 6.28
N VAL A 250 -27.94 11.84 6.93
CA VAL A 250 -27.20 10.69 6.40
C VAL A 250 -28.16 9.82 5.58
N MET A 251 -27.89 9.76 4.28
CA MET A 251 -28.66 8.99 3.29
C MET A 251 -28.00 7.64 3.02
N MET A 252 -28.81 6.61 2.80
CA MET A 252 -28.35 5.27 2.39
C MET A 252 -29.16 4.75 1.20
N PRO A 253 -28.54 3.94 0.32
CA PRO A 253 -29.23 3.33 -0.82
C PRO A 253 -30.20 2.23 -0.34
N ASP A 254 -31.45 2.28 -0.79
CA ASP A 254 -32.50 1.29 -0.42
C ASP A 254 -32.94 0.41 -1.61
N ASP A 255 -33.23 1.02 -2.77
CA ASP A 255 -33.59 0.30 -4.00
C ASP A 255 -32.61 0.59 -5.14
N CYS A 256 -32.05 -0.48 -5.72
CA CYS A 256 -31.10 -0.46 -6.83
C CYS A 256 -31.54 -1.39 -7.98
N THR A 257 -32.83 -1.69 -8.12
CA THR A 257 -33.33 -2.71 -9.09
C THR A 257 -33.06 -2.32 -10.56
N ASP A 258 -33.09 -1.02 -10.87
CA ASP A 258 -33.06 -0.52 -12.25
C ASP A 258 -31.68 -0.02 -12.73
N ILE A 259 -30.64 -0.16 -11.91
CA ILE A 259 -29.31 0.43 -12.17
C ILE A 259 -28.62 -0.11 -13.43
N PHE A 260 -28.97 -1.32 -13.89
CA PHE A 260 -28.36 -1.97 -15.06
C PHE A 260 -29.07 -1.65 -16.38
N PHE A 261 -30.16 -0.87 -16.36
CA PHE A 261 -30.82 -0.44 -17.60
C PHE A 261 -30.05 0.66 -18.34
N GLN A 262 -29.24 1.44 -17.62
CA GLN A 262 -28.37 2.46 -18.21
C GLN A 262 -26.91 2.18 -17.86
N TYR A 263 -26.07 2.13 -18.88
CA TYR A 263 -24.66 1.74 -18.71
C TYR A 263 -23.88 2.72 -17.82
N ASP A 264 -24.14 4.03 -17.93
CA ASP A 264 -23.44 5.05 -17.13
C ASP A 264 -23.79 4.95 -15.64
N ILE A 265 -25.06 4.66 -15.33
CA ILE A 265 -25.55 4.41 -13.97
C ILE A 265 -24.93 3.11 -13.42
N ALA A 266 -24.91 2.05 -14.22
CA ALA A 266 -24.28 0.78 -13.87
C ALA A 266 -22.77 0.95 -13.60
N LEU A 267 -22.05 1.78 -14.36
CA LEU A 267 -20.64 2.10 -14.11
C LEU A 267 -20.44 2.77 -12.76
N CYS A 268 -21.30 3.73 -12.39
CA CYS A 268 -21.22 4.41 -11.10
C CYS A 268 -21.48 3.45 -9.93
N PHE A 269 -22.50 2.59 -10.06
CA PHE A 269 -22.81 1.56 -9.06
C PHE A 269 -21.64 0.57 -8.89
N THR A 270 -21.17 -0.01 -9.99
CA THR A 270 -20.08 -1.00 -9.97
C THR A 270 -18.77 -0.38 -9.48
N GLY A 271 -18.49 0.87 -9.84
CA GLY A 271 -17.39 1.66 -9.28
C GLY A 271 -17.50 1.81 -7.76
N SER A 272 -18.70 2.01 -7.23
CA SER A 272 -18.95 2.13 -5.79
C SER A 272 -18.70 0.82 -5.04
N VAL A 273 -19.21 -0.30 -5.57
CA VAL A 273 -18.93 -1.64 -5.05
C VAL A 273 -17.43 -1.92 -5.05
N TYR A 274 -16.74 -1.58 -6.14
CA TYR A 274 -15.29 -1.72 -6.24
C TYR A 274 -14.54 -0.85 -5.22
N ALA A 275 -14.96 0.40 -5.03
CA ALA A 275 -14.40 1.30 -4.03
C ALA A 275 -14.56 0.75 -2.61
N LEU A 276 -15.71 0.14 -2.28
CA LEU A 276 -15.93 -0.53 -1.00
C LEU A 276 -15.02 -1.76 -0.80
N ILE A 277 -14.81 -2.56 -1.84
CA ILE A 277 -13.86 -3.69 -1.79
C ILE A 277 -12.43 -3.17 -1.54
N MET A 278 -12.02 -2.09 -2.20
CA MET A 278 -10.74 -1.45 -1.93
C MET A 278 -10.67 -0.86 -0.51
N ALA A 279 -11.74 -0.22 -0.05
CA ALA A 279 -11.83 0.38 1.29
C ALA A 279 -11.68 -0.69 2.37
N THR A 280 -12.35 -1.84 2.25
CA THR A 280 -12.19 -2.96 3.20
C THR A 280 -10.75 -3.48 3.23
N PHE A 281 -10.11 -3.64 2.07
CA PHE A 281 -8.70 -4.05 1.99
C PHE A 281 -7.77 -3.05 2.71
N ILE A 282 -7.96 -1.75 2.49
CA ILE A 282 -7.16 -0.68 3.12
C ILE A 282 -7.46 -0.60 4.62
N ALA A 283 -8.72 -0.74 5.04
CA ALA A 283 -9.12 -0.75 6.44
C ALA A 283 -8.45 -1.89 7.21
N ILE A 284 -8.43 -3.11 6.64
CA ILE A 284 -7.70 -4.25 7.24
C ILE A 284 -6.21 -3.93 7.37
N ALA A 285 -5.60 -3.30 6.35
CA ALA A 285 -4.21 -2.90 6.40
C ALA A 285 -3.95 -1.85 7.51
N ILE A 286 -4.83 -0.86 7.67
CA ILE A 286 -4.75 0.17 8.71
C ILE A 286 -4.90 -0.46 10.10
N VAL A 287 -5.91 -1.30 10.32
CA VAL A 287 -6.13 -1.98 11.60
C VAL A 287 -4.90 -2.80 11.98
N LYS A 288 -4.34 -3.57 11.04
CA LYS A 288 -3.11 -4.33 11.27
C LYS A 288 -1.94 -3.42 11.70
N GLN A 289 -1.78 -2.26 11.08
CA GLN A 289 -0.75 -1.29 11.44
C GLN A 289 -0.99 -0.68 12.84
N ILE A 290 -2.23 -0.28 13.14
CA ILE A 290 -2.64 0.24 14.44
C ILE A 290 -2.36 -0.78 15.54
N CYS A 291 -2.70 -2.06 15.33
CA CYS A 291 -2.43 -3.13 16.27
C CYS A 291 -0.92 -3.28 16.52
N PHE A 292 -0.10 -3.37 15.46
CA PHE A 292 1.34 -3.51 15.62
C PHE A 292 2.00 -2.32 16.30
N ILE A 293 1.60 -1.09 15.95
CA ILE A 293 2.08 0.13 16.62
C ILE A 293 1.68 0.11 18.09
N SER A 294 0.43 -0.27 18.42
CA SER A 294 -0.06 -0.36 19.79
C SER A 294 0.73 -1.36 20.63
N PHE A 295 1.14 -2.49 20.03
CA PHE A 295 2.04 -3.47 20.66
C PHE A 295 3.53 -3.07 20.61
N GLY A 296 3.90 -1.98 19.94
CA GLY A 296 5.30 -1.56 19.77
C GLY A 296 6.13 -2.48 18.86
N LEU A 297 5.45 -3.29 18.05
CA LEU A 297 6.04 -4.27 17.14
C LEU A 297 6.00 -3.78 15.68
N SER A 298 6.95 -4.23 14.90
CA SER A 298 6.91 -4.19 13.45
C SER A 298 6.45 -5.54 12.90
N PHE A 299 5.88 -5.59 11.71
CA PHE A 299 5.47 -6.86 11.09
C PHE A 299 6.64 -7.83 10.91
N SER A 300 7.84 -7.32 10.65
CA SER A 300 9.06 -8.14 10.54
C SER A 300 9.48 -8.76 11.88
N GLU A 301 9.35 -8.02 12.99
CA GLU A 301 9.59 -8.55 14.34
C GLU A 301 8.57 -9.64 14.70
N TRP A 302 7.27 -9.38 14.45
CA TRP A 302 6.22 -10.37 14.69
C TRP A 302 6.43 -11.65 13.89
N ARG A 303 6.80 -11.53 12.59
CA ARG A 303 7.05 -12.68 11.72
C ARG A 303 8.23 -13.53 12.21
N ARG A 304 9.22 -12.94 12.86
CA ARG A 304 10.42 -13.60 13.37
C ARG A 304 10.31 -14.02 14.83
N ARG A 305 9.14 -13.83 15.45
CA ARG A 305 8.88 -14.11 16.88
C ARG A 305 9.90 -13.45 17.81
N GLU A 306 10.38 -12.26 17.44
CA GLU A 306 11.30 -11.49 18.28
C GLU A 306 10.49 -10.82 19.40
N HIS A 307 10.30 -11.56 20.50
CA HIS A 307 9.56 -11.11 21.68
C HIS A 307 10.40 -10.13 22.50
N VAL A 308 10.33 -8.84 22.14
CA VAL A 308 10.92 -7.77 22.94
C VAL A 308 9.90 -7.29 23.97
N LYS A 309 10.29 -7.24 25.25
CA LYS A 309 9.47 -6.66 26.33
C LYS A 309 9.22 -5.18 26.02
N ARG A 310 7.98 -4.81 25.67
CA ARG A 310 7.61 -3.43 25.30
C ARG A 310 6.94 -2.70 26.46
N ARG A 311 6.96 -1.38 26.39
CA ARG A 311 6.23 -0.49 27.32
C ARG A 311 4.73 -0.49 26.99
N ASN A 312 3.98 0.39 27.66
CA ASN A 312 2.55 0.54 27.46
C ASN A 312 2.18 1.17 26.09
N CYS A 313 0.92 0.97 25.67
CA CYS A 313 0.39 1.44 24.39
C CYS A 313 0.61 2.94 24.14
N LEU A 314 0.36 3.78 25.16
CA LEU A 314 0.58 5.23 25.08
C LEU A 314 2.02 5.60 24.72
N TRP A 315 3.00 4.93 25.33
CA TRP A 315 4.40 5.19 25.04
C TRP A 315 4.78 4.73 23.62
N ASN A 316 4.22 3.61 23.15
CA ASN A 316 4.46 3.12 21.80
C ASN A 316 3.95 4.11 20.73
N TRP A 317 2.75 4.67 20.94
CA TRP A 317 2.20 5.72 20.08
C TRP A 317 3.01 7.02 20.16
N LYS A 318 3.44 7.43 21.35
CA LYS A 318 4.32 8.59 21.52
C LYS A 318 5.65 8.42 20.77
N ALA A 319 6.28 7.25 20.90
CA ALA A 319 7.49 6.90 20.17
C ALA A 319 7.26 6.90 18.65
N PHE A 320 6.14 6.33 18.20
CA PHE A 320 5.77 6.32 16.78
C PHE A 320 5.57 7.73 16.22
N CYS A 321 4.84 8.61 16.92
CA CYS A 321 4.49 9.96 16.45
C CYS A 321 5.62 10.98 16.61
N PHE A 322 6.46 10.88 17.64
CA PHE A 322 7.50 11.88 17.94
C PHE A 322 8.92 11.39 17.66
N GLY A 323 9.12 10.10 17.36
CA GLY A 323 10.43 9.57 17.00
C GLY A 323 11.40 9.43 18.18
N GLN A 324 10.84 9.45 19.40
CA GLN A 324 11.54 9.13 20.64
C GLN A 324 11.80 7.63 20.76
#